data_AF-A0A382SCB3-F1
#
_entry.id   AF-A0A382SCB3-F1
#
_cell.length_a   1.000
_cell.length_b   1.000
_cell.length_c   1.000
_cell.angle_alpha   90.00
_cell.angle_beta   90.00
_cell.angle_gamma   90.00
#
_symmetry.space_group_name_H-M   'P 1'
#
loop_
_entity.id
_entity.type
_entity.pdbx_description
1 polymer ?
#
loop_
_entity_poly.entity_id
_entity_poly.type
_entity_poly.pdbx_seq_one_letter_code
_entity_poly.pdbx_strand_id
1 'polypeptide(L)'
;MLEILKINTGDDIPYAGTSLQGYITTSYDKLVEAFGQPDLERGDKTTCEWHIEFVVYDEDEGEFPMYATVYDWKVDETPYGEYRWHVGGHSPDAEDLVHQAMDNMRLSDKVVA
;
A
#
# COMPACT_ATOMS: atom_id res chain seq x y z
N MET A 1 15.49 -1.93 -10.64
CA MET A 1 14.01 -2.08 -10.60
C MET A 1 13.75 -2.88 -9.36
N LEU A 2 12.96 -2.36 -8.43
CA LEU A 2 12.75 -3.04 -7.16
C LEU A 2 11.90 -4.29 -7.34
N GLU A 3 12.37 -5.41 -6.80
CA GLU A 3 11.63 -6.66 -6.71
C GLU A 3 11.09 -6.84 -5.30
N ILE A 4 9.76 -6.98 -5.14
CA ILE A 4 9.16 -7.31 -3.84
C ILE A 4 9.48 -8.77 -3.48
N LEU A 5 10.18 -8.96 -2.37
CA LEU A 5 10.44 -10.27 -1.78
C LEU A 5 9.38 -10.64 -0.74
N LYS A 6 8.93 -9.64 0.04
CA LYS A 6 7.96 -9.82 1.13
C LYS A 6 7.18 -8.55 1.38
N ILE A 7 5.93 -8.70 1.81
CA ILE A 7 5.07 -7.61 2.27
C ILE A 7 4.72 -7.88 3.74
N ASN A 8 4.90 -6.86 4.60
CA ASN A 8 4.42 -6.86 5.97
C ASN A 8 3.45 -5.68 6.15
N THR A 9 2.45 -5.86 6.99
CA THR A 9 1.50 -4.82 7.42
C THR A 9 1.32 -4.86 8.93
N GLY A 10 1.06 -3.72 9.56
CA GLY A 10 0.96 -3.61 11.01
C GLY A 10 1.15 -2.18 11.53
N ASP A 11 0.63 -1.95 12.74
CA ASP A 11 0.74 -0.68 13.47
C ASP A 11 2.16 -0.37 13.96
N ASP A 12 3.06 -1.36 13.93
CA ASP A 12 4.47 -1.26 14.27
C ASP A 12 5.35 -0.75 13.11
N ILE A 13 4.79 -0.65 11.90
CA ILE A 13 5.52 -0.21 10.71
C ILE A 13 5.74 1.31 10.74
N PRO A 14 6.97 1.80 10.53
CA PRO A 14 7.28 3.23 10.61
C PRO A 14 6.68 4.00 9.43
N TYR A 15 5.59 4.73 9.67
CA TYR A 15 4.90 5.55 8.66
C TYR A 15 5.05 7.07 8.89
N ALA A 16 5.70 7.48 9.98
CA ALA A 16 5.85 8.88 10.35
C ALA A 16 6.70 9.65 9.33
N GLY A 17 6.23 10.84 8.93
CA GLY A 17 6.95 11.70 7.99
C GLY A 17 6.82 11.29 6.52
N THR A 18 5.98 10.30 6.21
CA THR A 18 5.57 10.02 4.83
C THR A 18 4.80 11.21 4.25
N SER A 19 4.81 11.32 2.93
CA SER A 19 4.03 12.32 2.19
C SER A 19 3.43 11.70 0.94
N LEU A 20 2.41 12.35 0.37
CA LEU A 20 1.75 11.90 -0.85
C LEU A 20 2.77 11.71 -1.98
N GLN A 21 2.87 10.50 -2.50
CA GLN A 21 3.68 10.15 -3.66
C GLN A 21 2.83 9.98 -4.90
N GLY A 22 1.63 9.41 -4.75
CA GLY A 22 0.71 9.24 -5.87
C GLY A 22 -0.59 8.58 -5.47
N TYR A 23 -1.17 7.80 -6.38
CA TYR A 23 -2.52 7.27 -6.21
C TYR A 23 -2.68 5.86 -6.77
N ILE A 24 -3.62 5.12 -6.18
CA ILE A 24 -4.11 3.87 -6.76
C ILE A 24 -5.64 3.88 -6.79
N THR A 25 -6.21 3.59 -7.96
CA THR A 25 -7.67 3.47 -8.11
C THR A 25 -8.05 2.01 -7.95
N THR A 26 -8.72 1.69 -6.84
CA THR A 26 -9.14 0.33 -6.49
C THR A 26 -10.27 0.37 -5.46
N SER A 27 -10.82 -0.80 -5.09
CA SER A 27 -11.79 -0.93 -4.00
C SER A 27 -11.14 -1.32 -2.68
N TYR A 28 -11.81 -1.01 -1.57
CA TYR A 28 -11.42 -1.42 -0.22
C TYR A 28 -11.14 -2.93 -0.14
N ASP A 29 -12.04 -3.75 -0.68
CA ASP A 29 -11.92 -5.21 -0.61
C ASP A 29 -10.63 -5.73 -1.26
N LYS A 30 -10.20 -5.10 -2.38
CA LYS A 30 -8.94 -5.48 -3.06
C LYS A 30 -7.71 -5.06 -2.26
N LEU A 31 -7.76 -3.92 -1.57
CA LEU A 31 -6.70 -3.54 -0.63
C LEU A 31 -6.64 -4.51 0.54
N VAL A 32 -7.79 -4.94 1.05
CA VAL A 32 -7.85 -5.96 2.11
C VAL A 32 -7.28 -7.30 1.65
N GLU A 33 -7.56 -7.69 0.42
CA GLU A 33 -7.03 -8.93 -0.15
C GLU A 33 -5.50 -8.88 -0.34
N ALA A 34 -4.97 -7.73 -0.77
CA ALA A 34 -3.54 -7.54 -0.97
C ALA A 34 -2.73 -7.32 0.32
N PHE A 35 -3.29 -6.59 1.29
CA PHE A 35 -2.55 -6.05 2.43
C PHE A 35 -3.12 -6.46 3.80
N GLY A 36 -4.26 -7.15 3.84
CA GLY A 36 -4.98 -7.46 5.07
C GLY A 36 -5.86 -6.32 5.56
N GLN A 37 -6.37 -6.42 6.80
CA GLN A 37 -7.20 -5.35 7.38
C GLN A 37 -6.39 -4.06 7.57
N PRO A 38 -7.02 -2.88 7.48
CA PRO A 38 -6.34 -1.61 7.72
C PRO A 38 -5.87 -1.49 9.17
N ASP A 39 -4.79 -0.75 9.38
CA ASP A 39 -4.17 -0.53 10.69
C ASP A 39 -4.90 0.57 11.49
N LEU A 40 -5.53 1.52 10.79
CA LEU A 40 -6.27 2.63 11.40
C LEU A 40 -7.67 2.78 10.78
N GLU A 41 -8.70 2.67 11.62
CA GLU A 41 -10.12 2.71 11.20
C GLU A 41 -10.79 4.09 11.31
N ARG A 42 -10.18 5.10 11.96
CA ARG A 42 -10.59 6.52 11.87
C ARG A 42 -9.61 7.50 12.51
N GLY A 43 -9.10 8.43 11.72
CA GLY A 43 -8.36 9.61 12.15
C GLY A 43 -9.14 10.91 11.93
N ASP A 44 -8.44 12.05 12.04
CA ASP A 44 -8.99 13.40 11.77
C ASP A 44 -9.30 13.62 10.28
N LYS A 45 -8.49 13.04 9.39
CA LYS A 45 -8.56 13.29 7.93
C LYS A 45 -8.71 12.01 7.11
N THR A 46 -8.40 10.87 7.70
CA THR A 46 -8.50 9.55 7.09
C THR A 46 -9.55 8.78 7.86
N THR A 47 -10.36 7.98 7.18
CA THR A 47 -11.20 6.98 7.82
C THR A 47 -10.60 5.59 7.68
N CYS A 48 -9.59 5.40 6.83
CA CYS A 48 -8.96 4.11 6.64
C CYS A 48 -7.54 4.28 6.14
N GLU A 49 -6.58 3.60 6.77
CA GLU A 49 -5.17 3.65 6.41
C GLU A 49 -4.48 2.30 6.65
N TRP A 50 -3.63 1.90 5.69
CA TRP A 50 -2.70 0.78 5.78
C TRP A 50 -1.27 1.30 5.91
N HIS A 51 -0.48 0.65 6.76
CA HIS A 51 0.96 0.81 6.88
C HIS A 51 1.64 -0.42 6.30
N ILE A 52 2.52 -0.22 5.33
CA ILE A 52 3.05 -1.30 4.51
C ILE A 52 4.57 -1.21 4.49
N GLU A 53 5.22 -2.33 4.79
CA GLU A 53 6.65 -2.53 4.57
C GLU A 53 6.82 -3.51 3.41
N PHE A 54 7.53 -3.07 2.39
CA PHE A 54 8.03 -3.89 1.30
C PHE A 54 9.48 -4.25 1.60
N VAL A 55 9.77 -5.52 1.81
CA VAL A 55 11.15 -6.01 1.73
C VAL A 55 11.46 -6.17 0.25
N VAL A 56 12.35 -5.33 -0.27
CA VAL A 56 12.69 -5.29 -1.69
C VAL A 56 14.13 -5.71 -1.93
N TYR A 57 14.39 -6.17 -3.16
CA TYR A 57 15.74 -6.39 -3.68
C TYR A 57 16.04 -5.42 -4.83
N ASP A 58 17.22 -4.81 -4.78
CA ASP A 58 17.84 -4.11 -5.90
C ASP A 58 19.19 -4.75 -6.24
N GLU A 59 19.55 -4.78 -7.52
CA GLU A 59 20.81 -5.41 -7.98
C GLU A 59 22.06 -4.71 -7.44
N ASP A 60 22.00 -3.40 -7.21
CA ASP A 60 23.14 -2.59 -6.75
C ASP A 60 23.18 -2.47 -5.22
N GLU A 61 22.03 -2.42 -4.55
CA GLU A 61 21.92 -2.19 -3.10
C GLU A 61 21.62 -3.45 -2.26
N GLY A 62 21.16 -4.53 -2.90
CA GLY A 62 20.76 -5.77 -2.21
C GLY A 62 19.35 -5.69 -1.60
N GLU A 63 19.14 -6.41 -0.50
CA GLU A 63 17.85 -6.46 0.20
C GLU A 63 17.73 -5.33 1.23
N PHE A 64 16.64 -4.55 1.16
CA PHE A 64 16.35 -3.47 2.12
C PHE A 64 14.84 -3.20 2.23
N PRO A 65 14.37 -2.58 3.33
CA PRO A 65 12.96 -2.24 3.50
C PRO A 65 12.60 -0.91 2.83
N MET A 66 11.40 -0.86 2.26
CA MET A 66 10.74 0.34 1.76
C MET A 66 9.36 0.47 2.42
N TYR A 67 8.93 1.69 2.70
CA TYR A 67 7.70 1.94 3.45
C TYR A 67 6.69 2.74 2.64
N ALA A 68 5.43 2.33 2.70
CA ALA A 68 4.32 3.02 2.09
C ALA A 68 3.12 3.10 3.04
N THR A 69 2.25 4.07 2.77
CA THR A 69 0.90 4.10 3.31
C THR A 69 -0.13 4.13 2.20
N VAL A 70 -1.27 3.48 2.40
CA VAL A 70 -2.44 3.62 1.51
C VAL A 70 -3.58 4.14 2.35
N TYR A 71 -4.20 5.25 1.95
CA TYR A 71 -5.21 5.90 2.78
C TYR A 71 -6.26 6.63 1.96
N ASP A 72 -7.45 6.76 2.54
CA ASP A 72 -8.46 7.70 2.07
C ASP A 72 -8.14 9.11 2.57
N TRP A 73 -8.69 10.15 1.91
CA TRP A 73 -8.37 11.51 2.33
C TRP A 73 -9.57 12.43 2.27
N LYS A 74 -9.92 12.97 3.45
CA LYS A 74 -10.97 13.96 3.69
C LYS A 74 -12.32 13.55 3.12
N VAL A 75 -12.69 12.32 3.37
CA VAL A 75 -14.02 11.76 3.08
C VAL A 75 -14.76 11.52 4.41
N ASP A 76 -16.08 11.57 4.37
CA ASP A 76 -16.91 11.42 5.58
C ASP A 76 -16.96 9.97 6.10
N GLU A 77 -16.85 9.00 5.19
CA GLU A 77 -16.92 7.56 5.44
C GLU A 77 -15.92 6.80 4.57
N THR A 78 -15.56 5.59 5.02
CA THR A 78 -14.63 4.71 4.29
C THR A 78 -15.20 4.34 2.92
N PRO A 79 -14.46 4.60 1.83
CA PRO A 79 -14.95 4.28 0.50
C PRO A 79 -14.80 2.78 0.21
N TYR A 80 -15.90 2.04 0.28
CA TYR A 80 -15.89 0.60 -0.01
C TYR A 80 -15.88 0.27 -1.52
N GLY A 81 -16.40 1.17 -2.36
CA GLY A 81 -16.40 1.03 -3.83
C GLY A 81 -15.06 1.41 -4.47
N GLU A 82 -15.05 1.58 -5.80
CA GLU A 82 -13.88 2.15 -6.47
C GLU A 82 -13.60 3.57 -5.98
N TYR A 83 -12.37 3.78 -5.55
CA TYR A 83 -11.90 5.06 -5.05
C TYR A 83 -10.44 5.28 -5.42
N ARG A 84 -10.06 6.55 -5.57
CA ARG A 84 -8.68 6.96 -5.82
C ARG A 84 -7.96 7.14 -4.49
N TRP A 85 -7.45 6.04 -3.95
CA TRP A 85 -6.68 5.99 -2.71
C TRP A 85 -5.38 6.77 -2.86
N HIS A 86 -4.96 7.43 -1.80
CA HIS A 86 -3.68 8.13 -1.75
C HIS A 86 -2.61 7.14 -1.35
N VAL A 87 -1.45 7.25 -1.98
CA VAL A 87 -0.26 6.47 -1.62
C VAL A 87 0.77 7.42 -1.03
N GLY A 88 1.13 7.18 0.23
CA GLY A 88 2.18 7.90 0.95
C GLY A 88 3.48 7.11 0.96
N GLY A 89 4.59 7.82 1.11
CA GLY A 89 5.93 7.24 1.19
C GLY A 89 7.02 8.29 1.39
N HIS A 90 8.26 7.83 1.43
CA HIS A 90 9.45 8.69 1.49
C HIS A 90 10.12 8.92 0.13
N SER A 91 9.76 8.13 -0.89
CA SER A 91 10.16 8.30 -2.28
C SER A 91 9.02 7.89 -3.23
N PRO A 92 9.07 8.28 -4.51
CA PRO A 92 8.11 7.84 -5.52
C PRO A 92 7.99 6.31 -5.65
N ASP A 93 9.04 5.56 -5.31
CA ASP A 93 9.04 4.09 -5.39
C ASP A 93 7.94 3.44 -4.52
N ALA A 94 7.49 4.14 -3.47
CA ALA A 94 6.36 3.67 -2.66
C ALA A 94 5.07 3.51 -3.48
N GLU A 95 4.81 4.43 -4.42
CA GLU A 95 3.68 4.29 -5.35
C GLU A 95 3.88 3.08 -6.27
N ASP A 96 5.05 2.96 -6.89
CA ASP A 96 5.36 1.88 -7.82
C ASP A 96 5.24 0.49 -7.17
N LEU A 97 5.71 0.36 -5.92
CA LEU A 97 5.61 -0.88 -5.15
C LEU A 97 4.16 -1.25 -4.79
N VAL A 98 3.31 -0.26 -4.47
CA VAL A 98 1.87 -0.51 -4.25
C VAL A 98 1.20 -1.01 -5.53
N HIS A 99 1.49 -0.41 -6.69
CA HIS A 99 0.97 -0.92 -7.97
C HIS A 99 1.49 -2.33 -8.28
N GLN A 100 2.78 -2.59 -8.07
CA GLN A 100 3.38 -3.91 -8.28
C GLN A 100 2.72 -4.99 -7.41
N ALA A 101 2.48 -4.70 -6.12
CA ALA A 101 1.82 -5.62 -5.22
C ALA A 101 0.39 -5.97 -5.68
N MET A 102 -0.37 -4.96 -6.11
CA MET A 102 -1.75 -5.13 -6.58
C MET A 102 -1.82 -5.88 -7.92
N ASP A 103 -0.87 -5.66 -8.82
CA ASP A 103 -0.78 -6.39 -10.09
C ASP A 103 -0.34 -7.85 -9.89
N ASN A 104 0.59 -8.12 -8.96
CA ASN A 104 1.04 -9.47 -8.64
C ASN A 104 -0.10 -10.35 -8.08
N MET A 105 -0.96 -9.78 -7.23
CA MET A 105 -2.17 -10.45 -6.74
C MET A 105 -3.10 -10.84 -7.89
N ARG A 106 -3.32 -9.91 -8.83
CA ARG A 106 -4.15 -10.19 -10.02
C ARG A 106 -3.56 -11.30 -10.91
N LEU A 107 -2.24 -11.46 -10.93
CA LEU A 107 -1.58 -12.54 -11.66
C LEU A 107 -1.75 -13.88 -10.95
N SER A 108 -1.66 -13.94 -9.61
CA SER A 108 -1.91 -15.17 -8.88
C SER A 108 -3.33 -15.70 -9.10
N ASP A 109 -4.34 -14.81 -9.14
CA ASP A 109 -5.75 -15.19 -9.35
C ASP A 109 -6.00 -15.80 -10.74
N LYS A 110 -5.23 -15.37 -11.75
CA LYS A 110 -5.34 -15.88 -13.12
C LYS A 110 -4.65 -17.22 -13.32
N VAL A 111 -3.71 -17.59 -12.46
CA VAL A 111 -2.97 -18.86 -12.56
C VAL A 111 -3.73 -20.00 -11.87
N VAL A 112 -4.63 -19.69 -10.94
CA VAL A 112 -5.47 -20.68 -10.22
C VAL A 112 -6.86 -20.90 -10.83
N ALA A 113 -7.18 -20.24 -11.94
CA ALA A 113 -8.45 -20.37 -12.68
C ALA A 113 -8.28 -21.22 -13.96
#